data_AF-A0A3N1J777-F1
#
_entry.id   AF-A0A3N1J777-F1
#
_cell.length_a   1.000
_cell.length_b   1.000
_cell.length_c   1.000
_cell.angle_alpha   90.00
_cell.angle_beta   90.00
_cell.angle_gamma   90.00
#
_symmetry.space_group_name_H-M   'P 1'
#
loop_
_entity.id
_entity.type
_entity.pdbx_description
1 polymer ?
#
loop_
_entity_poly.entity_id
_entity_poly.type
_entity_poly.pdbx_seq_one_letter_code
_entity_poly.pdbx_strand_id
1 'polypeptide(L)'
;MRTLIAPLLLVFSLALLGCQQRAQMAPTGQASFADYQQQTREWVSGHRAFQNLDKQTELTWNTPQEWRPVGTPRKGILLIHGLGDSPGSFIDIAPRLARQGFLVRTVLLAGHGTRPADMLNVSVDDWRRVVREQAQILSREVPELWLGGFSTGANLALEYAMQHPDVDGMLLFSPAFKSSTDYDFLAPAASLFRDWLRPPSQVFPQQIATRYLRVPTNGFAQFYYTSAAAQNLIARKQWDKPVLMVLTEHDSVLNTAWILNHFDATFTHPASRVIWYGTPPVQAAGLSRLRVRSDNLPEERISQFSHMSVLFAPDNPLYGRKGTLPLCSNGQTEAAAQRCLQGEEVWYSDWGLLEENKIHARLTWNPWFDWQAAVMNEVVEQG
;
A
#
# COMPACT_ATOMS: atom_id res chain seq x y z
N MET A 1 -14.53 42.83 56.80
CA MET A 1 -13.34 41.99 57.10
C MET A 1 -13.38 40.74 56.24
N ARG A 2 -12.39 40.57 55.35
CA ARG A 2 -11.60 39.34 55.08
C ARG A 2 -12.40 38.05 54.78
N THR A 3 -12.20 37.29 53.71
CA THR A 3 -10.96 37.02 52.95
C THR A 3 -11.32 36.22 51.68
N LEU A 4 -10.62 36.51 50.59
CA LEU A 4 -10.54 35.70 49.36
C LEU A 4 -9.85 34.37 49.65
N ILE A 5 -10.35 33.27 49.08
CA ILE A 5 -9.56 32.04 48.84
C ILE A 5 -9.88 31.54 47.43
N ALA A 6 -8.92 31.70 46.53
CA ALA A 6 -8.89 31.06 45.22
C ALA A 6 -8.27 29.65 45.35
N PRO A 7 -8.72 28.63 44.60
CA PRO A 7 -8.05 27.34 44.58
C PRO A 7 -6.85 27.40 43.61
N LEU A 8 -5.68 27.05 44.14
CA LEU A 8 -4.41 26.94 43.44
C LEU A 8 -4.42 25.67 42.56
N LEU A 9 -4.38 25.84 41.23
CA LEU A 9 -4.11 24.76 40.27
C LEU A 9 -2.64 24.31 40.41
N LEU A 10 -2.41 23.15 41.03
CA LEU A 10 -1.11 22.47 40.94
C LEU A 10 -1.06 21.67 39.64
N VAL A 11 -0.39 22.23 38.63
CA VAL A 11 0.04 21.50 37.43
C VAL A 11 1.37 20.81 37.78
N PHE A 12 1.33 19.49 37.95
CA PHE A 12 2.53 18.67 38.05
C PHE A 12 3.10 18.41 36.65
N SER A 13 4.11 19.18 36.27
CA SER A 13 4.90 18.93 35.06
C SER A 13 5.97 17.87 35.35
N LEU A 14 5.63 16.59 35.19
CA LEU A 14 6.65 15.54 35.11
C LEU A 14 7.27 15.55 33.71
N ALA A 15 8.41 16.24 33.56
CA ALA A 15 9.28 16.08 32.41
C ALA A 15 10.08 14.77 32.57
N LEU A 16 9.49 13.66 32.15
CA LEU A 16 10.24 12.42 31.92
C LEU A 16 10.96 12.55 30.58
N LEU A 17 12.22 13.00 30.61
CA LEU A 17 13.17 12.80 29.52
C LEU A 17 13.57 11.32 29.50
N GLY A 18 12.64 10.47 29.03
CA GLY A 18 12.98 9.12 28.62
C GLY A 18 13.85 9.21 27.37
N CYS A 19 15.08 8.68 27.43
CA CYS A 19 15.81 8.33 26.21
C CYS A 19 14.98 7.28 25.47
N GLN A 20 14.09 7.71 24.57
CA GLN A 20 13.52 6.81 23.58
C GLN A 20 14.69 6.32 22.73
N GLN A 21 15.12 5.08 22.96
CA GLN A 21 15.89 4.35 21.95
C GLN A 21 15.02 4.37 20.69
N ARG A 22 15.40 5.22 19.73
CA ARG A 22 14.79 5.25 18.41
C ARG A 22 14.81 3.80 17.92
N ALA A 23 13.66 3.29 17.47
CA ALA A 23 13.61 1.94 16.90
C ALA A 23 14.72 1.84 15.85
N GLN A 24 15.50 0.77 15.94
CA GLN A 24 16.56 0.48 15.00
C GLN A 24 15.88 0.24 13.64
N MET A 25 16.16 1.11 12.66
CA MET A 25 15.58 1.05 11.32
C MET A 25 16.60 0.50 10.33
N ALA A 26 16.11 -0.03 9.20
CA ALA A 26 16.98 -0.39 8.09
C ALA A 26 17.86 0.82 7.69
N PRO A 27 19.14 0.59 7.36
CA PRO A 27 20.06 1.67 7.02
C PRO A 27 19.54 2.45 5.80
N THR A 28 19.82 3.76 5.78
CA THR A 28 19.51 4.69 4.68
C THR A 28 20.80 5.42 4.27
N GLY A 29 20.77 6.17 3.17
CA GLY A 29 21.93 6.91 2.67
C GLY A 29 22.89 6.10 1.81
N GLN A 30 22.42 5.01 1.19
CA GLN A 30 23.24 4.22 0.27
C GLN A 30 23.54 4.96 -1.04
N ALA A 31 24.71 4.71 -1.61
CA ALA A 31 25.15 5.35 -2.84
C ALA A 31 24.50 4.73 -4.10
N SER A 32 24.17 3.44 -4.04
CA SER A 32 23.58 2.67 -5.15
C SER A 32 22.40 1.81 -4.67
N PHE A 33 21.57 1.38 -5.62
CA PHE A 33 20.47 0.46 -5.29
C PHE A 33 20.99 -0.93 -4.88
N ALA A 34 22.13 -1.37 -5.42
CA ALA A 34 22.75 -2.64 -5.04
C ALA A 34 23.14 -2.63 -3.55
N ASP A 35 23.76 -1.54 -3.08
CA ASP A 35 24.09 -1.36 -1.66
C ASP A 35 22.83 -1.31 -0.79
N TYR A 36 21.80 -0.57 -1.24
CA TYR A 36 20.51 -0.50 -0.56
C TYR A 36 19.86 -1.88 -0.43
N GLN A 37 19.81 -2.65 -1.52
CA GLN A 37 19.24 -3.99 -1.55
C GLN A 37 20.00 -4.93 -0.63
N GLN A 38 21.32 -4.96 -0.71
CA GLN A 38 22.16 -5.83 0.13
C GLN A 38 21.98 -5.50 1.62
N GLN A 39 22.20 -4.24 2.00
CA GLN A 39 22.15 -3.82 3.40
C GLN A 39 20.74 -3.97 3.99
N THR A 40 19.70 -3.69 3.19
CA THR A 40 18.31 -3.92 3.64
C THR A 40 18.03 -5.40 3.81
N ARG A 41 18.53 -6.27 2.91
CA ARG A 41 18.36 -7.72 3.05
C ARG A 41 19.07 -8.27 4.28
N GLU A 42 20.30 -7.84 4.53
CA GLU A 42 21.05 -8.20 5.74
C GLU A 42 20.32 -7.74 7.01
N TRP A 43 19.83 -6.50 7.01
CA TRP A 43 19.02 -5.95 8.10
C TRP A 43 17.77 -6.80 8.36
N VAL A 44 16.96 -7.06 7.34
CA VAL A 44 15.74 -7.86 7.47
C VAL A 44 16.06 -9.28 7.93
N SER A 45 17.13 -9.89 7.44
CA SER A 45 17.55 -11.22 7.89
C SER A 45 17.88 -11.29 9.38
N GLY A 46 18.43 -10.22 9.96
CA GLY A 46 18.72 -10.15 11.39
C GLY A 46 17.52 -9.81 12.28
N HIS A 47 16.51 -9.14 11.74
CA HIS A 47 15.43 -8.52 12.55
C HIS A 47 14.06 -9.16 12.33
N ARG A 48 13.83 -9.82 11.19
CA ARG A 48 12.55 -10.42 10.86
C ARG A 48 12.19 -11.58 11.79
N ALA A 49 10.97 -11.55 12.30
CA ALA A 49 10.36 -12.71 12.92
C ALA A 49 9.86 -13.64 11.81
N PHE A 50 10.71 -14.55 11.31
CA PHE A 50 10.35 -15.45 10.21
C PHE A 50 9.11 -16.29 10.52
N GLN A 51 8.24 -16.46 9.53
CA GLN A 51 6.98 -17.20 9.64
C GLN A 51 7.07 -18.59 9.01
N ASN A 52 8.03 -18.81 8.11
CA ASN A 52 8.26 -20.07 7.42
C ASN A 52 9.68 -20.61 7.66
N LEU A 53 9.88 -21.90 7.40
CA LEU A 53 11.21 -22.53 7.41
C LEU A 53 12.06 -22.09 6.22
N ASP A 54 11.44 -21.84 5.06
CA ASP A 54 12.11 -21.27 3.90
C ASP A 54 12.30 -19.75 4.08
N LYS A 55 13.33 -19.42 4.84
CA LYS A 55 13.72 -18.03 5.11
C LYS A 55 14.17 -17.29 3.86
N GLN A 56 14.69 -17.97 2.84
CA GLN A 56 15.21 -17.31 1.64
C GLN A 56 14.08 -16.75 0.79
N THR A 57 13.04 -17.55 0.56
CA THR A 57 11.83 -17.09 -0.13
C THR A 57 11.12 -16.00 0.67
N GLU A 58 11.01 -16.16 1.99
CA GLU A 58 10.41 -15.15 2.85
C GLU A 58 11.19 -13.82 2.83
N LEU A 59 12.53 -13.87 2.81
CA LEU A 59 13.36 -12.68 2.60
C LEU A 59 13.07 -12.02 1.26
N THR A 60 12.97 -12.79 0.17
CA THR A 60 12.68 -12.25 -1.17
C THR A 60 11.37 -11.47 -1.22
N TRP A 61 10.33 -11.94 -0.52
CA TRP A 61 9.07 -11.20 -0.41
C TRP A 61 9.19 -9.93 0.43
N ASN A 62 10.09 -9.89 1.41
CA ASN A 62 10.17 -8.82 2.39
C ASN A 62 11.36 -7.86 2.21
N THR A 63 12.12 -7.97 1.13
CA THR A 63 13.28 -7.12 0.84
C THR A 63 13.19 -6.48 -0.55
N PRO A 64 13.81 -5.30 -0.76
CA PRO A 64 13.89 -4.64 -2.07
C PRO A 64 14.34 -5.58 -3.18
N GLN A 65 13.76 -5.40 -4.37
CA GLN A 65 14.07 -6.17 -5.58
C GLN A 65 14.32 -5.24 -6.76
N GLU A 66 15.12 -5.71 -7.71
CA GLU A 66 15.38 -5.05 -8.99
C GLU A 66 15.09 -6.00 -10.14
N TRP A 67 14.42 -5.49 -11.16
CA TRP A 67 14.23 -6.16 -12.44
C TRP A 67 14.78 -5.27 -13.53
N ARG A 68 15.84 -5.74 -14.20
CA ARG A 68 16.44 -5.05 -15.34
C ARG A 68 15.83 -5.56 -16.65
N PRO A 69 15.56 -4.68 -17.62
CA PRO A 69 15.15 -5.09 -18.95
C PRO A 69 16.33 -5.68 -19.73
N VAL A 70 16.02 -6.32 -20.86
CA VAL A 70 17.05 -6.65 -21.85
C VAL A 70 17.47 -5.36 -22.56
N GLY A 71 18.77 -5.07 -22.58
CA GLY A 71 19.32 -3.85 -23.18
C GLY A 71 19.27 -2.64 -22.26
N THR A 72 19.38 -1.44 -22.85
CA THR A 72 19.37 -0.17 -22.11
C THR A 72 17.96 0.16 -21.64
N PRO A 73 17.73 0.46 -20.34
CA PRO A 73 16.43 0.87 -19.85
C PRO A 73 15.94 2.16 -20.52
N ARG A 74 14.71 2.16 -21.02
CA ARG A 74 14.07 3.38 -21.56
C ARG A 74 13.42 4.24 -20.49
N LYS A 75 12.95 3.63 -19.39
CA LYS A 75 12.31 4.31 -18.26
C LYS A 75 12.69 3.57 -16.97
N GLY A 76 12.66 4.25 -15.84
CA GLY A 76 12.80 3.65 -14.51
C GLY A 76 11.51 3.78 -13.71
N ILE A 77 11.09 2.72 -13.04
CA ILE A 77 9.88 2.71 -12.20
C ILE A 77 10.26 2.31 -10.77
N LEU A 78 10.03 3.20 -9.81
CA LEU A 78 10.17 2.93 -8.38
C LEU A 78 8.80 2.58 -7.78
N LEU A 79 8.64 1.37 -7.25
CA LEU A 79 7.40 0.84 -6.70
C LEU A 79 7.42 0.82 -5.15
N ILE A 80 6.41 1.43 -4.55
CA ILE A 80 6.31 1.66 -3.09
C ILE A 80 5.11 0.89 -2.53
N HIS A 81 5.34 0.00 -1.56
CA HIS A 81 4.28 -0.84 -1.01
C HIS A 81 3.37 -0.10 0.00
N GLY A 82 2.25 -0.71 0.35
CA GLY A 82 1.28 -0.16 1.32
C GLY A 82 1.64 -0.43 2.78
N LEU A 83 0.88 0.18 3.70
CA LEU A 83 1.03 -0.03 5.15
C LEU A 83 0.83 -1.50 5.53
N GLY A 84 1.75 -2.03 6.34
CA GLY A 84 1.75 -3.43 6.76
C GLY A 84 2.20 -4.42 5.68
N ASP A 85 2.51 -3.93 4.48
CA ASP A 85 2.91 -4.75 3.34
C ASP A 85 4.42 -4.79 3.14
N SER A 86 4.88 -5.30 1.99
CA SER A 86 6.29 -5.49 1.70
C SER A 86 6.60 -5.31 0.21
N PRO A 87 7.88 -5.21 -0.19
CA PRO A 87 8.28 -5.13 -1.61
C PRO A 87 7.69 -6.24 -2.49
N GLY A 88 7.42 -7.41 -1.92
CA GLY A 88 6.82 -8.56 -2.59
C GLY A 88 5.39 -8.32 -3.10
N SER A 89 4.70 -7.27 -2.67
CA SER A 89 3.38 -6.90 -3.20
C SER A 89 3.37 -6.60 -4.70
N PHE A 90 4.53 -6.33 -5.30
CA PHE A 90 4.68 -6.08 -6.73
C PHE A 90 5.29 -7.25 -7.51
N ILE A 91 5.34 -8.46 -6.93
CA ILE A 91 6.03 -9.61 -7.53
C ILE A 91 5.49 -9.99 -8.92
N ASP A 92 4.22 -9.71 -9.22
CA ASP A 92 3.62 -10.00 -10.53
C ASP A 92 3.64 -8.78 -11.48
N ILE A 93 3.64 -7.57 -10.93
CA ILE A 93 3.65 -6.30 -11.69
C ILE A 93 5.05 -5.99 -12.21
N ALA A 94 6.06 -6.05 -11.34
CA ALA A 94 7.40 -5.57 -11.64
C ALA A 94 8.10 -6.33 -12.79
N PRO A 95 8.08 -7.68 -12.85
CA PRO A 95 8.66 -8.41 -13.97
C PRO A 95 7.97 -8.10 -15.31
N ARG A 96 6.66 -7.80 -15.31
CA ARG A 96 5.91 -7.45 -16.53
C ARG A 96 6.33 -6.10 -17.08
N LEU A 97 6.52 -5.11 -16.22
CA LEU A 97 7.06 -3.80 -16.58
C LEU A 97 8.52 -3.93 -17.09
N ALA A 98 9.34 -4.75 -16.43
CA ALA A 98 10.72 -4.97 -16.87
C ALA A 98 10.81 -5.61 -18.27
N ARG A 99 9.89 -6.53 -18.60
CA ARG A 99 9.79 -7.10 -19.96
C ARG A 99 9.45 -6.08 -21.04
N GLN A 100 9.00 -4.88 -20.69
CA GLN A 100 8.69 -3.79 -21.63
C GLN A 100 9.86 -2.81 -21.84
N GLY A 101 11.01 -3.07 -21.23
CA GLY A 101 12.18 -2.21 -21.38
C GLY A 101 12.41 -1.25 -20.20
N PHE A 102 11.74 -1.46 -19.07
CA PHE A 102 11.84 -0.58 -17.90
C PHE A 102 12.77 -1.17 -16.82
N LEU A 103 13.56 -0.32 -16.18
CA LEU A 103 14.26 -0.67 -14.94
C LEU A 103 13.29 -0.53 -13.78
N VAL A 104 12.92 -1.63 -13.12
CA VAL A 104 11.91 -1.61 -12.06
C VAL A 104 12.55 -1.95 -10.73
N ARG A 105 12.27 -1.14 -9.71
CA ARG A 105 12.78 -1.33 -8.34
C ARG A 105 11.64 -1.25 -7.34
N THR A 106 11.70 -2.07 -6.30
CA THR A 106 10.81 -1.95 -5.13
C THR A 106 11.59 -1.46 -3.92
N VAL A 107 10.94 -0.71 -3.04
CA VAL A 107 11.55 -0.21 -1.80
C VAL A 107 10.85 -0.79 -0.57
N LEU A 108 11.59 -0.93 0.52
CA LEU A 108 11.07 -1.29 1.83
C LEU A 108 10.94 -0.05 2.71
N LEU A 109 9.71 0.26 3.13
CA LEU A 109 9.44 1.36 4.06
C LEU A 109 9.88 0.99 5.48
N ALA A 110 10.40 1.97 6.23
CA ALA A 110 10.84 1.76 7.62
C ALA A 110 9.74 1.10 8.48
N GLY A 111 10.15 0.16 9.34
CA GLY A 111 9.26 -0.63 10.21
C GLY A 111 8.54 -1.81 9.53
N HIS A 112 8.70 -1.98 8.22
CA HIS A 112 8.12 -3.09 7.46
C HIS A 112 9.13 -4.21 7.19
N GLY A 113 8.65 -5.36 6.74
CA GLY A 113 9.48 -6.49 6.34
C GLY A 113 10.09 -7.29 7.51
N THR A 114 9.93 -6.85 8.75
CA THR A 114 10.53 -7.47 9.95
C THR A 114 9.49 -8.04 10.91
N ARG A 115 8.94 -7.22 11.80
CA ARG A 115 7.85 -7.54 12.74
C ARG A 115 6.99 -6.30 12.99
N PRO A 116 5.70 -6.44 13.35
CA PRO A 116 4.80 -5.29 13.45
C PRO A 116 5.22 -4.27 14.51
N ALA A 117 5.88 -4.73 15.58
CA ALA A 117 6.39 -3.88 16.66
C ALA A 117 7.46 -2.87 16.20
N ASP A 118 8.17 -3.13 15.09
CA ASP A 118 9.21 -2.23 14.59
C ASP A 118 8.60 -0.94 13.99
N MET A 119 7.28 -0.89 13.81
CA MET A 119 6.53 0.28 13.37
C MET A 119 6.04 1.17 14.52
N LEU A 120 6.31 0.81 15.79
CA LEU A 120 5.88 1.61 16.94
C LEU A 120 6.51 3.01 16.99
N ASN A 121 7.72 3.18 16.46
CA ASN A 121 8.49 4.43 16.54
C ASN A 121 8.88 5.01 15.18
N VAL A 122 8.26 4.56 14.08
CA VAL A 122 8.53 5.12 12.74
C VAL A 122 7.81 6.44 12.55
N SER A 123 8.40 7.31 11.73
CA SER A 123 7.76 8.54 11.26
C SER A 123 7.50 8.49 9.76
N VAL A 124 6.53 9.27 9.28
CA VAL A 124 6.28 9.46 7.84
C VAL A 124 7.53 10.01 7.12
N ASP A 125 8.38 10.77 7.81
CA ASP A 125 9.63 11.28 7.24
C ASP A 125 10.69 10.19 7.04
N ASP A 126 10.63 9.09 7.79
CA ASP A 126 11.46 7.91 7.52
C ASP A 126 11.02 7.25 6.20
N TRP A 127 9.71 7.21 5.93
CA TRP A 127 9.19 6.69 4.66
C TRP A 127 9.51 7.61 3.48
N ARG A 128 9.31 8.92 3.64
CA ARG A 128 9.67 9.93 2.63
C ARG A 128 11.17 9.92 2.31
N ARG A 129 12.03 9.67 3.31
CA ARG A 129 13.48 9.53 3.13
C ARG A 129 13.82 8.39 2.19
N VAL A 130 13.27 7.20 2.41
CA VAL A 130 13.48 6.04 1.53
C VAL A 130 13.05 6.35 0.11
N VAL A 131 11.84 6.92 -0.08
CA VAL A 131 11.34 7.26 -1.42
C VAL A 131 12.25 8.26 -2.11
N ARG A 132 12.66 9.33 -1.42
CA ARG A 132 13.55 10.35 -1.98
C ARG A 132 14.90 9.77 -2.40
N GLU A 133 15.57 9.05 -1.51
CA GLU A 133 16.90 8.50 -1.79
C GLU A 133 16.86 7.52 -2.97
N GLN A 134 15.88 6.62 -2.99
CA GLN A 134 15.81 5.60 -4.03
C GLN A 134 15.30 6.16 -5.38
N ALA A 135 14.46 7.19 -5.37
CA ALA A 135 14.09 7.92 -6.58
C ALA A 135 15.28 8.67 -7.19
N GLN A 136 16.10 9.34 -6.35
CA GLN A 136 17.33 10.02 -6.79
C GLN A 136 18.39 9.05 -7.31
N ILE A 137 18.50 7.86 -6.73
CA ILE A 137 19.40 6.82 -7.26
C ILE A 137 18.89 6.37 -8.63
N LEU A 138 17.59 6.08 -8.76
CA LEU A 138 17.00 5.61 -10.01
C LEU A 138 17.09 6.66 -11.13
N SER A 139 16.79 7.93 -10.86
CA SER A 139 16.82 8.99 -11.89
C SER A 139 18.18 9.20 -12.54
N ARG A 140 19.28 8.78 -11.88
CA ARG A 140 20.62 8.84 -12.46
C ARG A 140 20.93 7.69 -13.43
N GLU A 141 20.09 6.65 -13.46
CA GLU A 141 20.28 5.44 -14.27
C GLU A 141 19.33 5.34 -15.46
N VAL A 142 18.35 6.25 -15.57
CA VAL A 142 17.27 6.18 -16.57
C VAL A 142 16.99 7.56 -17.15
N PRO A 143 16.53 7.66 -18.41
CA PRO A 143 16.20 8.94 -19.01
C PRO A 143 14.83 9.48 -18.58
N GLU A 144 13.91 8.61 -18.10
CA GLU A 144 12.61 8.98 -17.56
C GLU A 144 12.34 8.29 -16.22
N LEU A 145 11.88 9.05 -15.22
CA LEU A 145 11.60 8.55 -13.87
C LEU A 145 10.10 8.44 -13.62
N TRP A 146 9.63 7.25 -13.25
CA TRP A 146 8.25 6.98 -12.88
C TRP A 146 8.16 6.47 -11.45
N LEU A 147 7.08 6.87 -10.78
CA LEU A 147 6.79 6.47 -9.40
C LEU A 147 5.50 5.65 -9.39
N GLY A 148 5.53 4.47 -8.79
CA GLY A 148 4.34 3.67 -8.57
C GLY A 148 4.16 3.32 -7.12
N GLY A 149 2.93 3.09 -6.71
CA GLY A 149 2.67 2.72 -5.34
C GLY A 149 1.31 2.09 -5.11
N PHE A 150 1.24 1.32 -4.03
CA PHE A 150 0.02 0.69 -3.54
C PHE A 150 -0.43 1.34 -2.25
N SER A 151 -1.70 1.74 -2.14
CA SER A 151 -2.28 2.25 -0.89
C SER A 151 -1.46 3.43 -0.32
N THR A 152 -0.92 3.31 0.90
CA THR A 152 0.02 4.29 1.49
C THR A 152 1.21 4.61 0.58
N GLY A 153 1.74 3.62 -0.13
CA GLY A 153 2.83 3.83 -1.09
C GLY A 153 2.42 4.70 -2.28
N ALA A 154 1.15 4.66 -2.69
CA ALA A 154 0.64 5.53 -3.74
C ALA A 154 0.55 7.00 -3.27
N ASN A 155 0.25 7.22 -1.98
CA ASN A 155 0.29 8.56 -1.38
C ASN A 155 1.70 9.13 -1.41
N LEU A 156 2.70 8.32 -1.03
CA LEU A 156 4.11 8.70 -1.06
C LEU A 156 4.62 8.93 -2.48
N ALA A 157 4.18 8.11 -3.45
CA ALA A 157 4.48 8.30 -4.87
C ALA A 157 3.95 9.65 -5.38
N LEU A 158 2.67 9.97 -5.09
CA LEU A 158 2.06 11.24 -5.47
C LEU A 158 2.74 12.42 -4.78
N GLU A 159 3.01 12.31 -3.48
CA GLU A 159 3.66 13.36 -2.70
C GLU A 159 5.03 13.70 -3.29
N TYR A 160 5.84 12.68 -3.59
CA TYR A 160 7.14 12.87 -4.22
C TYR A 160 6.99 13.47 -5.62
N ALA A 161 6.17 12.88 -6.50
CA ALA A 161 5.99 13.31 -7.87
C ALA A 161 5.54 14.78 -7.99
N MET A 162 4.52 15.18 -7.22
CA MET A 162 4.01 16.57 -7.25
C MET A 162 4.97 17.62 -6.65
N GLN A 163 6.10 17.18 -6.08
CA GLN A 163 7.18 18.05 -5.59
C GLN A 163 8.42 18.03 -6.50
N HIS A 164 8.47 17.11 -7.47
CA HIS A 164 9.65 16.81 -8.29
C HIS A 164 9.26 16.82 -9.78
N PRO A 165 9.46 17.93 -10.51
CA PRO A 165 9.03 18.05 -11.90
C PRO A 165 9.78 17.11 -12.87
N ASP A 166 10.87 16.51 -12.42
CA ASP A 166 11.63 15.46 -13.10
C ASP A 166 10.98 14.06 -13.04
N VAL A 167 9.85 13.89 -12.34
CA VAL A 167 9.06 12.65 -12.40
C VAL A 167 8.13 12.70 -13.62
N ASP A 168 8.19 11.69 -14.48
CA ASP A 168 7.55 11.63 -15.80
C ASP A 168 6.19 10.95 -15.82
N GLY A 169 5.86 10.18 -14.78
CA GLY A 169 4.53 9.57 -14.68
C GLY A 169 4.33 8.78 -13.39
N MET A 170 3.07 8.36 -13.19
CA MET A 170 2.69 7.60 -11.99
C MET A 170 1.86 6.35 -12.28
N LEU A 171 2.07 5.31 -11.46
CA LEU A 171 1.26 4.08 -11.43
C LEU A 171 0.67 3.86 -10.04
N LEU A 172 -0.59 4.24 -9.85
CA LEU A 172 -1.24 4.29 -8.54
C LEU A 172 -2.26 3.17 -8.39
N PHE A 173 -1.98 2.22 -7.50
CA PHE A 173 -2.84 1.07 -7.21
C PHE A 173 -3.57 1.30 -5.88
N SER A 174 -4.90 1.34 -5.91
CA SER A 174 -5.75 1.61 -4.75
C SER A 174 -5.22 2.78 -3.89
N PRO A 175 -5.02 3.99 -4.47
CA PRO A 175 -4.36 5.07 -3.75
C PRO A 175 -5.14 5.52 -2.52
N ALA A 176 -4.46 5.56 -1.37
CA ALA A 176 -5.12 5.79 -0.10
C ALA A 176 -5.23 7.27 0.28
N PHE A 177 -5.68 8.10 -0.67
CA PHE A 177 -5.76 9.55 -0.49
C PHE A 177 -6.78 9.93 0.58
N LYS A 178 -7.93 9.26 0.60
CA LYS A 178 -9.00 9.49 1.57
C LYS A 178 -9.52 8.15 2.10
N SER A 179 -9.52 7.99 3.42
CA SER A 179 -10.09 6.84 4.11
C SER A 179 -11.62 6.81 3.95
N SER A 180 -12.20 5.62 4.01
CA SER A 180 -13.66 5.42 4.17
C SER A 180 -14.16 5.78 5.57
N THR A 181 -13.26 5.96 6.55
CA THR A 181 -13.60 6.23 7.95
C THR A 181 -13.47 7.72 8.28
N ASP A 182 -14.57 8.34 8.74
CA ASP A 182 -14.63 9.78 9.06
C ASP A 182 -13.75 10.22 10.26
N TYR A 183 -13.26 9.26 11.04
CA TYR A 183 -12.48 9.50 12.27
C TYR A 183 -11.00 9.12 12.16
N ASP A 184 -10.51 8.86 10.95
CA ASP A 184 -9.09 8.52 10.71
C ASP A 184 -8.12 9.58 11.26
N PHE A 185 -8.53 10.85 11.29
CA PHE A 185 -7.80 11.98 11.90
C PHE A 185 -7.49 11.82 13.39
N LEU A 186 -8.18 10.93 14.10
CA LEU A 186 -7.90 10.65 15.51
C LEU A 186 -6.73 9.69 15.71
N ALA A 187 -6.27 8.99 14.66
CA ALA A 187 -5.20 7.99 14.77
C ALA A 187 -3.89 8.56 15.38
N PRO A 188 -3.40 9.75 15.01
CA PRO A 188 -2.22 10.35 15.64
C PRO A 188 -2.39 10.65 17.13
N ALA A 189 -3.57 11.10 17.55
CA ALA A 189 -3.84 11.31 18.97
C ALA A 189 -3.91 9.96 19.70
N ALA A 190 -4.58 8.97 19.12
CA ALA A 190 -4.70 7.63 19.70
C ALA A 190 -3.35 6.92 19.86
N SER A 191 -2.40 7.13 18.95
CA SER A 191 -1.07 6.50 19.03
C SER A 191 -0.25 6.96 20.24
N LEU A 192 -0.56 8.11 20.83
CA LEU A 192 0.12 8.60 22.04
C LEU A 192 -0.30 7.85 23.31
N PHE A 193 -1.46 7.19 23.28
CA PHE A 193 -2.06 6.55 24.45
C PHE A 193 -2.23 5.04 24.30
N ARG A 194 -2.16 4.50 23.08
CA ARG A 194 -2.42 3.08 22.82
C ARG A 194 -1.61 2.56 21.63
N ASP A 195 -0.73 1.60 21.90
CA ASP A 195 0.12 0.97 20.86
C ASP A 195 -0.66 0.12 19.85
N TRP A 196 -1.78 -0.50 20.27
CA TRP A 196 -2.55 -1.42 19.44
C TRP A 196 -4.06 -1.17 19.54
N LEU A 197 -4.69 -0.75 18.44
CA LEU A 197 -6.14 -0.52 18.39
C LEU A 197 -6.96 -1.81 18.47
N ARG A 198 -6.44 -2.93 17.94
CA ARG A 198 -7.13 -4.24 17.94
C ARG A 198 -6.45 -5.20 18.92
N PRO A 199 -7.20 -5.83 19.84
CA PRO A 199 -6.62 -6.84 20.72
C PRO A 199 -6.12 -8.04 19.90
N PRO A 200 -5.10 -8.78 20.38
CA PRO A 200 -4.63 -10.00 19.70
C PRO A 200 -5.80 -10.99 19.51
N SER A 201 -5.84 -11.68 18.37
CA SER A 201 -6.76 -12.81 18.15
C SER A 201 -6.01 -14.09 18.51
N GLN A 202 -6.75 -15.05 19.03
CA GLN A 202 -6.26 -16.40 19.25
C GLN A 202 -6.15 -17.19 17.94
N VAL A 203 -6.90 -16.79 16.91
CA VAL A 203 -6.96 -17.46 15.61
C VAL A 203 -5.93 -16.90 14.63
N PHE A 204 -5.78 -15.57 14.60
CA PHE A 204 -4.97 -14.89 13.59
C PHE A 204 -3.69 -14.30 14.17
N PRO A 205 -2.51 -14.69 13.63
CA PRO A 205 -1.24 -14.14 14.06
C PRO A 205 -1.16 -12.63 13.78
N GLN A 206 -0.15 -11.96 14.34
CA GLN A 206 0.08 -10.54 14.04
C GLN A 206 0.60 -10.33 12.61
N GLN A 207 1.27 -11.32 12.03
CA GLN A 207 1.82 -11.29 10.69
C GLN A 207 1.83 -12.69 10.07
N ILE A 208 2.02 -12.72 8.75
CA ILE A 208 2.27 -13.91 7.94
C ILE A 208 3.55 -13.70 7.12
N ALA A 209 3.99 -14.71 6.38
CA ALA A 209 5.27 -14.69 5.66
C ALA A 209 5.42 -13.52 4.69
N THR A 210 4.33 -12.94 4.19
CA THR A 210 4.34 -11.88 3.19
C THR A 210 4.06 -10.49 3.75
N ARG A 211 3.38 -10.38 4.91
CA ARG A 211 2.84 -9.10 5.40
C ARG A 211 2.41 -9.13 6.86
N TYR A 212 2.18 -7.96 7.43
CA TYR A 212 1.53 -7.78 8.73
C TYR A 212 0.01 -7.86 8.58
N LEU A 213 -0.64 -8.63 9.45
CA LEU A 213 -2.10 -8.67 9.57
C LEU A 213 -2.62 -7.64 10.59
N ARG A 214 -1.72 -7.13 11.42
CA ARG A 214 -1.98 -6.08 12.39
C ARG A 214 -0.87 -5.06 12.34
N VAL A 215 -1.27 -3.80 12.32
CA VAL A 215 -0.37 -2.67 12.32
C VAL A 215 -0.56 -1.92 13.65
N PRO A 216 0.51 -1.45 14.30
CA PRO A 216 0.36 -0.64 15.51
C PRO A 216 -0.33 0.70 15.21
N THR A 217 -0.90 1.33 16.24
CA THR A 217 -1.62 2.60 16.11
C THR A 217 -0.75 3.69 15.49
N ASN A 218 0.55 3.74 15.84
CA ASN A 218 1.48 4.69 15.21
C ASN A 218 1.59 4.49 13.69
N GLY A 219 1.54 3.26 13.19
CA GLY A 219 1.51 3.00 11.75
C GLY A 219 0.29 3.65 11.06
N PHE A 220 -0.88 3.59 11.69
CA PHE A 220 -2.08 4.29 11.21
C PHE A 220 -1.95 5.81 11.29
N ALA A 221 -1.30 6.34 12.33
CA ALA A 221 -1.01 7.77 12.44
C ALA A 221 -0.11 8.26 11.30
N GLN A 222 0.96 7.53 11.01
CA GLN A 222 1.86 7.86 9.90
C GLN A 222 1.15 7.74 8.54
N PHE A 223 0.30 6.73 8.37
CA PHE A 223 -0.58 6.62 7.20
C PHE A 223 -1.47 7.85 7.03
N TYR A 224 -2.15 8.31 8.09
CA TYR A 224 -2.99 9.51 8.04
C TYR A 224 -2.20 10.73 7.55
N TYR A 225 -0.95 10.93 8.00
CA TYR A 225 -0.12 12.03 7.51
C TYR A 225 0.16 11.96 6.01
N THR A 226 0.36 10.76 5.45
CA THR A 226 0.50 10.61 3.98
C THR A 226 -0.80 10.96 3.23
N SER A 227 -1.95 10.55 3.75
CA SER A 227 -3.26 10.85 3.17
C SER A 227 -3.56 12.35 3.21
N ALA A 228 -3.28 13.00 4.34
CA ALA A 228 -3.44 14.44 4.50
C ALA A 228 -2.52 15.23 3.55
N ALA A 229 -1.26 14.81 3.38
CA ALA A 229 -0.34 15.41 2.43
C ALA A 229 -0.82 15.27 0.98
N ALA A 230 -1.28 14.07 0.60
CA ALA A 230 -1.83 13.81 -0.73
C ALA A 230 -3.08 14.66 -1.02
N GLN A 231 -4.05 14.70 -0.09
CA GLN A 231 -5.25 15.53 -0.23
C GLN A 231 -4.91 17.03 -0.39
N ASN A 232 -3.94 17.52 0.40
CA ASN A 232 -3.49 18.90 0.32
C ASN A 232 -2.88 19.23 -1.06
N LEU A 233 -2.08 18.32 -1.63
CA LEU A 233 -1.51 18.49 -2.95
C LEU A 233 -2.57 18.42 -4.06
N ILE A 234 -3.48 17.44 -4.01
CA ILE A 234 -4.60 17.29 -4.95
C ILE A 234 -5.47 18.55 -4.99
N ALA A 235 -5.68 19.20 -3.84
CA ALA A 235 -6.48 20.43 -3.76
C ALA A 235 -5.78 21.68 -4.32
N ARG A 236 -4.45 21.65 -4.50
CA ARG A 236 -3.65 22.84 -4.83
C ARG A 236 -2.89 22.76 -6.15
N LYS A 237 -2.66 21.56 -6.67
CA LYS A 237 -1.83 21.32 -7.83
C LYS A 237 -2.53 20.42 -8.83
N GLN A 238 -2.31 20.73 -10.10
CA GLN A 238 -2.58 19.81 -11.19
C GLN A 238 -1.34 18.98 -11.49
N TRP A 239 -1.57 17.81 -12.08
CA TRP A 239 -0.57 16.91 -12.60
C TRP A 239 -0.86 16.71 -14.10
N ASP A 240 -0.01 17.27 -14.93
CA ASP A 240 -0.14 17.32 -16.38
C ASP A 240 0.69 16.25 -17.09
N LYS A 241 1.23 15.28 -16.34
CA LYS A 241 1.94 14.11 -16.86
C LYS A 241 1.07 12.85 -16.76
N PRO A 242 1.39 11.77 -17.48
CA PRO A 242 0.61 10.53 -17.44
C PRO A 242 0.45 9.95 -16.03
N VAL A 243 -0.74 9.42 -15.75
CA VAL A 243 -1.00 8.61 -14.55
C VAL A 243 -1.96 7.47 -14.86
N LEU A 244 -1.64 6.28 -14.36
CA LEU A 244 -2.61 5.21 -14.21
C LEU A 244 -3.12 5.22 -12.77
N MET A 245 -4.42 5.12 -12.59
CA MET A 245 -5.04 4.89 -11.29
C MET A 245 -5.93 3.65 -11.34
N VAL A 246 -5.77 2.72 -10.40
CA VAL A 246 -6.57 1.50 -10.32
C VAL A 246 -7.41 1.53 -9.04
N LEU A 247 -8.73 1.43 -9.18
CA LEU A 247 -9.70 1.53 -8.09
C LEU A 247 -10.69 0.35 -8.13
N THR A 248 -11.15 -0.06 -6.96
CA THR A 248 -12.22 -1.05 -6.79
C THR A 248 -13.39 -0.38 -6.07
N GLU A 249 -14.61 -0.52 -6.57
CA GLU A 249 -15.80 0.12 -5.99
C GLU A 249 -15.93 -0.16 -4.49
N HIS A 250 -15.84 -1.44 -4.12
CA HIS A 250 -16.09 -1.94 -2.78
C HIS A 250 -14.86 -1.94 -1.86
N ASP A 251 -13.88 -1.08 -2.14
CA ASP A 251 -12.70 -0.93 -1.29
C ASP A 251 -13.09 -0.41 0.11
N SER A 252 -13.09 -1.27 1.12
CA SER A 252 -13.43 -0.92 2.51
C SER A 252 -12.47 0.06 3.15
N VAL A 253 -11.28 0.28 2.59
CA VAL A 253 -10.29 1.20 3.14
C VAL A 253 -10.49 2.61 2.60
N LEU A 254 -11.00 2.74 1.37
CA LEU A 254 -10.91 3.98 0.59
C LEU A 254 -12.26 4.61 0.31
N ASN A 255 -12.29 5.94 0.28
CA ASN A 255 -13.38 6.66 -0.37
C ASN A 255 -13.08 6.79 -1.88
N THR A 256 -13.37 5.73 -2.64
CA THR A 256 -13.06 5.64 -4.07
C THR A 256 -13.87 6.61 -4.92
N ALA A 257 -15.11 6.92 -4.53
CA ALA A 257 -15.93 7.94 -5.18
C ALA A 257 -15.29 9.34 -5.07
N TRP A 258 -14.74 9.69 -3.91
CA TRP A 258 -14.00 10.96 -3.75
C TRP A 258 -12.81 11.01 -4.70
N ILE A 259 -12.01 9.94 -4.77
CA ILE A 259 -10.83 9.88 -5.65
C ILE A 259 -11.24 10.06 -7.11
N LEU A 260 -12.28 9.33 -7.54
CA LEU A 260 -12.80 9.37 -8.90
C LEU A 260 -13.31 10.77 -9.29
N ASN A 261 -14.02 11.45 -8.38
CA ASN A 261 -14.57 12.79 -8.60
C ASN A 261 -13.49 13.88 -8.72
N HIS A 262 -12.28 13.66 -8.18
CA HIS A 262 -11.17 14.62 -8.28
C HIS A 262 -10.26 14.33 -9.47
N PHE A 263 -10.37 13.15 -10.09
CA PHE A 263 -9.39 12.69 -11.07
C PHE A 263 -9.23 13.65 -12.26
N ASP A 264 -10.33 14.05 -12.90
CA ASP A 264 -10.25 14.89 -14.09
C ASP A 264 -9.76 16.32 -13.83
N ALA A 265 -10.08 16.87 -12.65
CA ALA A 265 -9.64 18.19 -12.23
C ALA A 265 -8.15 18.24 -11.85
N THR A 266 -7.63 17.15 -11.27
CA THR A 266 -6.26 17.07 -10.76
C THR A 266 -5.29 16.51 -11.79
N PHE A 267 -5.61 15.39 -12.44
CA PHE A 267 -4.72 14.72 -13.37
C PHE A 267 -5.16 15.03 -14.79
N THR A 268 -4.51 15.98 -15.46
CA THR A 268 -5.04 16.59 -16.69
C THR A 268 -4.50 15.96 -17.98
N HIS A 269 -3.42 15.18 -17.90
CA HIS A 269 -2.80 14.59 -19.10
C HIS A 269 -3.75 13.65 -19.88
N PRO A 270 -3.87 13.76 -21.21
CA PRO A 270 -4.80 12.97 -22.00
C PRO A 270 -4.49 11.46 -22.02
N ALA A 271 -3.23 11.06 -21.80
CA ALA A 271 -2.86 9.64 -21.71
C ALA A 271 -3.27 9.00 -20.37
N SER A 272 -3.60 9.79 -19.35
CA SER A 272 -3.97 9.26 -18.03
C SER A 272 -5.22 8.39 -18.10
N ARG A 273 -5.29 7.35 -17.28
CA ARG A 273 -6.42 6.41 -17.23
C ARG A 273 -6.80 6.09 -15.79
N VAL A 274 -8.09 5.90 -15.58
CA VAL A 274 -8.62 5.25 -14.37
C VAL A 274 -9.16 3.89 -14.75
N ILE A 275 -8.68 2.84 -14.10
CA ILE A 275 -9.30 1.52 -14.10
C ILE A 275 -10.24 1.46 -12.90
N TRP A 276 -11.49 1.07 -13.14
CA TRP A 276 -12.52 0.88 -12.14
C TRP A 276 -13.07 -0.54 -12.21
N TYR A 277 -12.96 -1.27 -11.11
CA TYR A 277 -13.61 -2.56 -10.92
C TYR A 277 -14.92 -2.36 -10.16
N GLY A 278 -16.04 -2.74 -10.77
CA GLY A 278 -17.40 -2.58 -10.24
C GLY A 278 -18.26 -1.70 -11.14
N THR A 279 -19.33 -1.16 -10.58
CA THR A 279 -20.26 -0.24 -11.23
C THR A 279 -19.86 1.19 -10.88
N PRO A 280 -19.42 2.02 -11.84
CA PRO A 280 -19.06 3.39 -11.54
C PRO A 280 -20.30 4.21 -11.13
N PRO A 281 -20.17 5.19 -10.23
CA PRO A 281 -21.24 6.13 -9.91
C PRO A 281 -21.78 6.80 -11.19
N VAL A 282 -23.08 7.08 -11.24
CA VAL A 282 -23.73 7.70 -12.41
C VAL A 282 -23.04 9.00 -12.83
N GLN A 283 -22.56 9.79 -11.85
CA GLN A 283 -21.84 11.04 -12.09
C GLN A 283 -20.46 10.83 -12.73
N ALA A 284 -19.88 9.63 -12.58
CA ALA A 284 -18.58 9.27 -13.17
C ALA A 284 -18.71 8.65 -14.57
N ALA A 285 -19.93 8.39 -15.05
CA ALA A 285 -20.18 7.86 -16.40
C ALA A 285 -19.71 8.81 -17.53
N GLY A 286 -19.40 10.08 -17.22
CA GLY A 286 -18.85 11.07 -18.14
C GLY A 286 -17.32 11.19 -18.16
N LEU A 287 -16.58 10.44 -17.32
CA LEU A 287 -15.12 10.50 -17.28
C LEU A 287 -14.52 9.82 -18.53
N SER A 288 -14.00 10.62 -19.47
CA SER A 288 -13.47 10.15 -20.76
C SER A 288 -12.32 9.13 -20.65
N ARG A 289 -11.63 9.13 -19.50
CA ARG A 289 -10.43 8.34 -19.24
C ARG A 289 -10.68 7.11 -18.35
N LEU A 290 -11.94 6.81 -18.07
CA LEU A 290 -12.36 5.66 -17.29
C LEU A 290 -12.36 4.36 -18.12
N ARG A 291 -11.94 3.26 -17.50
CA ARG A 291 -11.92 1.90 -18.06
C ARG A 291 -12.53 0.97 -17.03
N VAL A 292 -13.63 0.29 -17.39
CA VAL A 292 -14.46 -0.44 -16.42
C VAL A 292 -14.42 -1.94 -16.67
N ARG A 293 -14.38 -2.71 -15.58
CA ARG A 293 -14.63 -4.15 -15.54
C ARG A 293 -15.52 -4.50 -14.37
N SER A 294 -16.28 -5.59 -14.48
CA SER A 294 -17.06 -6.11 -13.35
C SER A 294 -16.12 -6.60 -12.26
N ASP A 295 -16.50 -6.37 -11.00
CA ASP A 295 -15.86 -6.95 -9.83
C ASP A 295 -16.68 -8.09 -9.19
N ASN A 296 -17.89 -8.34 -9.71
CA ASN A 296 -18.74 -9.47 -9.38
C ASN A 296 -18.59 -10.54 -10.48
N LEU A 297 -18.05 -11.71 -10.12
CA LEU A 297 -17.75 -12.84 -11.02
C LEU A 297 -18.15 -14.15 -10.32
N PRO A 298 -19.44 -14.50 -10.31
CA PRO A 298 -19.95 -15.66 -9.57
C PRO A 298 -19.38 -16.99 -10.07
N GLU A 299 -19.02 -17.10 -11.35
CA GLU A 299 -18.34 -18.26 -11.93
C GLU A 299 -16.94 -18.51 -11.33
N GLU A 300 -16.34 -17.48 -10.73
CA GLU A 300 -15.09 -17.56 -9.99
C GLU A 300 -15.29 -17.54 -8.46
N ARG A 301 -16.55 -17.53 -8.00
CA ARG A 301 -16.94 -17.28 -6.61
C ARG A 301 -16.44 -15.93 -6.07
N ILE A 302 -16.36 -14.91 -6.92
CA ILE A 302 -15.96 -13.55 -6.52
C ILE A 302 -17.22 -12.70 -6.36
N SER A 303 -17.49 -12.27 -5.13
CA SER A 303 -18.63 -11.38 -4.83
C SER A 303 -18.30 -9.92 -5.14
N GLN A 304 -17.09 -9.46 -4.82
CA GLN A 304 -16.61 -8.10 -5.08
C GLN A 304 -15.07 -8.04 -5.00
N PHE A 305 -14.45 -7.04 -5.62
CA PHE A 305 -13.00 -6.87 -5.56
C PHE A 305 -12.55 -6.26 -4.23
N SER A 306 -11.32 -6.59 -3.84
CA SER A 306 -10.73 -6.12 -2.60
C SER A 306 -9.67 -5.04 -2.79
N HIS A 307 -9.35 -4.32 -1.72
CA HIS A 307 -8.28 -3.31 -1.68
C HIS A 307 -6.98 -3.78 -2.35
N MET A 308 -6.56 -5.03 -2.08
CA MET A 308 -5.28 -5.58 -2.56
C MET A 308 -5.39 -6.42 -3.84
N SER A 309 -6.61 -6.75 -4.28
CA SER A 309 -6.83 -7.68 -5.39
C SER A 309 -6.14 -7.25 -6.69
N VAL A 310 -5.98 -5.93 -6.89
CA VAL A 310 -5.40 -5.31 -8.08
C VAL A 310 -3.91 -5.59 -8.32
N LEU A 311 -3.22 -6.25 -7.38
CA LEU A 311 -1.76 -6.41 -7.41
C LEU A 311 -1.26 -7.74 -7.94
N PHE A 312 -2.06 -8.80 -7.82
CA PHE A 312 -1.58 -10.17 -8.05
C PHE A 312 -2.27 -10.83 -9.23
N ALA A 313 -1.50 -11.63 -9.97
CA ALA A 313 -2.00 -12.38 -11.12
C ALA A 313 -2.79 -13.62 -10.68
N PRO A 314 -3.73 -14.12 -11.50
CA PRO A 314 -4.51 -15.32 -11.18
C PRO A 314 -3.67 -16.59 -10.97
N ASP A 315 -2.49 -16.65 -11.56
CA ASP A 315 -1.53 -17.75 -11.47
C ASP A 315 -0.48 -17.57 -10.37
N ASN A 316 -0.58 -16.51 -9.55
CA ASN A 316 0.32 -16.30 -8.42
C ASN A 316 0.28 -17.51 -7.46
N PRO A 317 1.44 -18.07 -7.07
CA PRO A 317 1.47 -19.31 -6.29
C PRO A 317 0.95 -19.16 -4.85
N LEU A 318 0.91 -17.95 -4.29
CA LEU A 318 0.42 -17.69 -2.93
C LEU A 318 -0.99 -17.11 -2.95
N TYR A 319 -1.20 -16.10 -3.79
CA TYR A 319 -2.39 -15.27 -3.80
C TYR A 319 -3.29 -15.51 -5.01
N GLY A 320 -2.90 -16.36 -5.96
CA GLY A 320 -3.70 -16.64 -7.14
C GLY A 320 -4.92 -17.50 -6.84
N ARG A 321 -5.61 -17.86 -7.91
CA ARG A 321 -6.83 -18.69 -7.90
C ARG A 321 -6.65 -20.05 -7.22
N LYS A 322 -5.43 -20.59 -7.31
CA LYS A 322 -5.00 -21.84 -6.66
C LYS A 322 -3.88 -21.59 -5.63
N GLY A 323 -3.79 -20.35 -5.15
CA GLY A 323 -2.75 -19.92 -4.23
C GLY A 323 -2.84 -20.63 -2.88
N THR A 324 -1.69 -20.79 -2.22
CA THR A 324 -1.60 -21.53 -0.96
C THR A 324 -1.85 -20.68 0.29
N LEU A 325 -2.12 -19.37 0.15
CA LEU A 325 -2.22 -18.43 1.26
C LEU A 325 -3.58 -17.72 1.30
N PRO A 326 -4.67 -18.42 1.67
CA PRO A 326 -5.98 -17.81 1.81
C PRO A 326 -6.00 -16.85 3.01
N LEU A 327 -6.60 -15.67 2.82
CA LEU A 327 -6.78 -14.69 3.88
C LEU A 327 -8.20 -14.79 4.45
N CYS A 328 -8.38 -15.70 5.40
CA CYS A 328 -9.67 -16.03 6.01
C CYS A 328 -10.18 -15.02 7.06
N SER A 329 -9.32 -14.09 7.52
CA SER A 329 -9.70 -13.00 8.41
C SER A 329 -10.41 -11.89 7.62
N ASN A 330 -11.66 -12.11 7.23
CA ASN A 330 -12.37 -11.22 6.31
C ASN A 330 -13.60 -10.50 6.89
N GLY A 331 -13.65 -10.30 8.21
CA GLY A 331 -14.77 -9.60 8.88
C GLY A 331 -15.91 -10.51 9.33
N GLN A 332 -15.89 -11.78 8.91
CA GLN A 332 -16.77 -12.85 9.40
C GLN A 332 -16.41 -13.34 10.81
N THR A 333 -17.28 -14.20 11.37
CA THR A 333 -17.08 -14.82 12.70
C THR A 333 -15.83 -15.68 12.75
N GLU A 334 -15.24 -15.86 13.95
CA GLU A 334 -14.07 -16.74 14.12
C GLU A 334 -14.36 -18.19 13.70
N ALA A 335 -15.60 -18.67 13.89
CA ALA A 335 -16.02 -20.00 13.44
C ALA A 335 -16.00 -20.14 11.90
N ALA A 336 -16.51 -19.14 11.16
CA ALA A 336 -16.45 -19.14 9.70
C ALA A 336 -15.00 -19.01 9.18
N ALA A 337 -14.19 -18.17 9.84
CA ALA A 337 -12.77 -18.05 9.57
C ALA A 337 -12.01 -19.38 9.75
N GLN A 338 -12.30 -20.13 10.80
CA GLN A 338 -11.69 -21.44 11.04
C GLN A 338 -12.05 -22.46 9.95
N ARG A 339 -13.31 -22.49 9.50
CA ARG A 339 -13.75 -23.33 8.39
C ARG A 339 -13.02 -23.01 7.08
N CYS A 340 -12.82 -21.71 6.78
CA CYS A 340 -11.96 -21.28 5.67
C CYS A 340 -10.52 -21.79 5.81
N LEU A 341 -9.92 -21.68 7.01
CA LEU A 341 -8.55 -22.17 7.26
C LEU A 341 -8.44 -23.70 7.14
N GLN A 342 -9.54 -24.43 7.36
CA GLN A 342 -9.64 -25.88 7.19
C GLN A 342 -9.88 -26.32 5.73
N GLY A 343 -9.95 -25.37 4.80
CA GLY A 343 -10.08 -25.65 3.37
C GLY A 343 -11.52 -25.87 2.89
N GLU A 344 -12.51 -25.41 3.65
CA GLU A 344 -13.89 -25.34 3.14
C GLU A 344 -13.98 -24.41 1.92
N GLU A 345 -14.95 -24.68 1.03
CA GLU A 345 -15.20 -23.80 -0.10
C GLU A 345 -15.54 -22.38 0.36
N VAL A 346 -14.89 -21.40 -0.27
CA VAL A 346 -15.08 -19.98 0.01
C VAL A 346 -15.45 -19.19 -1.23
N TRP A 347 -16.17 -18.11 -0.98
CA TRP A 347 -16.29 -16.97 -1.87
C TRP A 347 -15.20 -15.96 -1.56
N TYR A 348 -14.95 -15.02 -2.49
CA TYR A 348 -13.92 -14.00 -2.36
C TYR A 348 -14.54 -12.62 -2.40
N SER A 349 -14.12 -11.76 -1.47
CA SER A 349 -14.65 -10.40 -1.34
C SER A 349 -13.64 -9.43 -0.76
N ASP A 350 -14.03 -8.16 -0.66
CA ASP A 350 -13.36 -7.22 0.23
C ASP A 350 -13.70 -7.47 1.71
N TRP A 351 -13.20 -6.63 2.61
CA TRP A 351 -13.37 -6.81 4.04
C TRP A 351 -14.82 -6.57 4.44
N GLY A 352 -15.35 -7.42 5.30
CA GLY A 352 -16.59 -7.12 6.01
C GLY A 352 -17.86 -7.37 5.20
N LEU A 353 -17.77 -7.85 3.95
CA LEU A 353 -18.94 -8.37 3.26
C LEU A 353 -19.42 -9.64 3.97
N LEU A 354 -20.68 -9.65 4.36
CA LEU A 354 -21.37 -10.80 4.94
C LEU A 354 -22.56 -11.14 4.04
N GLU A 355 -22.61 -12.36 3.54
CA GLU A 355 -23.75 -12.88 2.80
C GLU A 355 -24.20 -14.19 3.43
N GLU A 356 -25.52 -14.43 3.44
CA GLU A 356 -26.06 -15.68 3.96
C GLU A 356 -25.50 -16.90 3.20
N ASN A 357 -25.14 -17.94 3.95
CA ASN A 357 -24.62 -19.21 3.43
C ASN A 357 -23.30 -19.12 2.63
N LYS A 358 -22.56 -18.02 2.73
CA LYS A 358 -21.22 -17.88 2.15
C LYS A 358 -20.17 -17.64 3.24
N ILE A 359 -19.01 -18.28 3.07
CA ILE A 359 -17.79 -17.97 3.82
C ILE A 359 -16.90 -17.18 2.87
N HIS A 360 -16.39 -16.03 3.29
CA HIS A 360 -15.55 -15.20 2.45
C HIS A 360 -14.09 -15.22 2.90
N ALA A 361 -13.20 -15.49 1.96
CA ALA A 361 -11.80 -15.10 2.07
C ALA A 361 -11.61 -13.73 1.39
N ARG A 362 -10.56 -12.99 1.77
CA ARG A 362 -10.17 -11.79 1.03
C ARG A 362 -9.83 -12.18 -0.42
N LEU A 363 -10.40 -11.50 -1.42
CA LEU A 363 -9.91 -11.63 -2.79
C LEU A 363 -8.49 -11.11 -2.86
N THR A 364 -7.53 -11.93 -3.29
CA THR A 364 -6.11 -11.53 -3.32
C THR A 364 -5.52 -11.42 -4.71
N TRP A 365 -6.22 -11.86 -5.77
CA TRP A 365 -5.77 -11.73 -7.16
C TRP A 365 -6.81 -11.00 -8.01
N ASN A 366 -6.38 -10.57 -9.19
CA ASN A 366 -7.22 -9.92 -10.18
C ASN A 366 -7.45 -10.84 -11.39
N PRO A 367 -8.67 -11.37 -11.63
CA PRO A 367 -8.99 -12.12 -12.85
C PRO A 367 -8.80 -11.31 -14.15
N TRP A 368 -8.82 -9.98 -14.06
CA TRP A 368 -8.55 -9.06 -15.17
C TRP A 368 -7.09 -8.60 -15.23
N PHE A 369 -6.15 -9.28 -14.57
CA PHE A 369 -4.76 -8.81 -14.45
C PHE A 369 -4.08 -8.53 -15.79
N ASP A 370 -4.26 -9.39 -16.80
CA ASP A 370 -3.70 -9.17 -18.14
C ASP A 370 -4.32 -7.96 -18.84
N TRP A 371 -5.62 -7.75 -18.67
CA TRP A 371 -6.31 -6.56 -19.19
C TRP A 371 -5.85 -5.29 -18.47
N GLN A 372 -5.69 -5.34 -17.14
CA GLN A 372 -5.13 -4.25 -16.35
C GLN A 372 -3.73 -3.87 -16.84
N ALA A 373 -2.88 -4.89 -17.08
CA ALA A 373 -1.54 -4.70 -17.60
C ALA A 373 -1.57 -4.06 -19.00
N ALA A 374 -2.50 -4.45 -19.88
CA ALA A 374 -2.64 -3.82 -21.19
C ALA A 374 -2.98 -2.32 -21.08
N VAL A 375 -3.94 -1.95 -20.23
CA VAL A 375 -4.29 -0.54 -19.99
C VAL A 375 -3.13 0.22 -19.34
N MET A 376 -2.40 -0.42 -18.42
CA MET A 376 -1.19 0.17 -17.83
C MET A 376 -0.15 0.49 -18.91
N ASN A 377 0.06 -0.42 -19.87
CA ASN A 377 1.02 -0.21 -20.96
C ASN A 377 0.60 0.95 -21.88
N GLU A 378 -0.69 1.12 -22.13
CA GLU A 378 -1.20 2.28 -22.89
C GLU A 378 -0.77 3.60 -22.24
N VAL A 379 -0.80 3.69 -20.91
CA VAL A 379 -0.40 4.90 -20.18
C VAL A 379 1.12 5.11 -20.22
N VAL A 380 1.89 4.04 -19.99
CA VAL A 380 3.35 4.15 -19.87
C VAL A 380 4.03 4.40 -21.22
N GLU A 381 3.50 3.87 -22.33
CA GLU A 381 4.06 4.08 -23.68
C GLU A 381 3.62 5.40 -24.32
N GLN A 382 2.48 5.98 -23.93
CA GLN A 382 2.02 7.29 -24.42
C GLN A 382 2.59 8.48 -23.61
N GLY A 383 3.42 8.17 -22.62
CA GLY A 383 4.03 9.12 -21.69
C GLY A 383 5.41 9.57 -22.08
#